data_AF-A0A7C4KME8-F1
#
_entry.id   AF-A0A7C4KME8-F1
#
_cell.length_a   1.000
_cell.length_b   1.000
_cell.length_c   1.000
_cell.angle_alpha   90.00
_cell.angle_beta   90.00
_cell.angle_gamma   90.00
#
_symmetry.space_group_name_H-M   'P 1'
#
loop_
_entity.id
_entity.type
_entity.pdbx_description
1 polymer ?
#
loop_
_entity_poly.entity_id
_entity_poly.type
_entity_poly.pdbx_seq_one_letter_code
_entity_poly.pdbx_strand_id
1 'polypeptide(L)'
;MMEAVVQNLQEHRQLCRELLAAFETEAGGLQNGDVEALARADAVRRQLLPRLEEVTRHLREQRQAWEKKPEERRLMSPELRALLEETQGLVLRLLTLDRENQQARLRLGLVPPQHWPTPPPVSGQGYVSELYRRHQVA
;
A
#
# COMPACT_ATOMS: atom_id res chain seq x y z
N MET A 1 -17.48 14.04 19.50
CA MET A 1 -16.93 12.67 19.28
C MET A 1 -17.20 12.18 17.87
N MET A 2 -18.44 12.18 17.36
CA MET A 2 -18.72 11.84 15.95
C MET A 2 -18.04 12.77 14.95
N GLU A 3 -18.03 14.09 15.20
CA GLU A 3 -17.36 15.06 14.31
C GLU A 3 -15.86 14.77 14.13
N ALA A 4 -15.17 14.38 15.21
CA ALA A 4 -13.75 14.02 15.14
C ALA A 4 -13.50 12.72 14.34
N VAL A 5 -14.45 11.77 14.37
CA VAL A 5 -14.38 10.54 13.56
C VAL A 5 -14.61 10.86 12.09
N VAL A 6 -15.60 11.70 11.78
CA VAL A 6 -15.88 12.16 10.41
C VAL A 6 -14.67 12.91 9.84
N GLN A 7 -14.08 13.82 10.62
CA GLN A 7 -12.90 14.58 10.20
C GLN A 7 -11.71 13.66 9.92
N ASN A 8 -11.41 12.72 10.81
CA ASN A 8 -10.31 11.77 10.61
C ASN A 8 -10.56 10.84 9.41
N LEU A 9 -11.81 10.42 9.16
CA LEU A 9 -12.15 9.64 7.98
C LEU A 9 -12.00 10.44 6.68
N GLN A 10 -12.40 11.71 6.69
CA GLN A 10 -12.21 12.60 5.55
C GLN A 10 -10.73 12.84 5.26
N GLU A 11 -9.91 13.04 6.30
CA GLU A 11 -8.46 13.16 6.15
C GLU A 11 -7.84 11.86 5.63
N HIS A 12 -8.21 10.70 6.19
CA HIS A 12 -7.77 9.40 5.70
C HIS A 12 -8.13 9.21 4.22
N ARG A 13 -9.37 9.54 3.83
CA ARG A 13 -9.82 9.48 2.44
C ARG A 13 -8.98 10.37 1.53
N GLN A 14 -8.69 11.59 1.96
CA GLN A 14 -7.88 12.53 1.20
C GLN A 14 -6.45 12.00 1.01
N LEU A 15 -5.82 11.50 2.07
CA LEU A 15 -4.49 10.87 2.00
C LEU A 15 -4.48 9.66 1.07
N CYS A 16 -5.53 8.82 1.08
CA CYS A 16 -5.66 7.71 0.13
C CYS A 16 -5.74 8.18 -1.33
N ARG A 17 -6.45 9.28 -1.62
CA ARG A 17 -6.53 9.85 -2.97
C ARG A 17 -5.18 10.40 -3.44
N GLU A 18 -4.47 11.11 -2.57
CA GLU A 18 -3.14 11.64 -2.89
C GLU A 18 -2.12 10.53 -3.12
N LEU A 19 -2.14 9.47 -2.30
CA LEU A 19 -1.31 8.28 -2.52
C LEU A 19 -1.67 7.54 -3.81
N LEU A 20 -2.96 7.46 -4.15
CA LEU A 20 -3.39 6.87 -5.42
C LEU A 20 -2.77 7.62 -6.61
N ALA A 21 -2.84 8.95 -6.60
CA ALA A 21 -2.24 9.78 -7.65
C ALA A 21 -0.72 9.60 -7.74
N ALA A 22 -0.04 9.44 -6.60
CA ALA A 22 1.39 9.14 -6.57
C ALA A 22 1.70 7.77 -7.21
N PHE A 23 0.89 6.74 -6.93
CA PHE A 23 1.05 5.42 -7.52
C PHE A 23 0.71 5.39 -9.02
N GLU A 24 -0.26 6.17 -9.47
CA GLU A 24 -0.56 6.32 -10.91
C GLU A 24 0.58 7.04 -11.64
N THR A 25 1.16 8.07 -11.01
CA THR A 25 2.38 8.74 -11.52
C THR A 25 3.55 7.76 -11.61
N GLU A 26 3.72 6.93 -10.58
CA GLU A 26 4.74 5.88 -10.56
C GLU A 26 4.51 4.86 -11.68
N ALA A 27 3.28 4.37 -11.86
CA ALA A 27 2.94 3.41 -12.90
C ALA A 27 3.27 3.96 -14.29
N GLY A 28 2.92 5.22 -14.57
CA GLY A 28 3.29 5.89 -15.81
C GLY A 28 4.80 6.06 -15.97
N GLY A 29 5.52 6.37 -14.88
CA GLY A 29 6.97 6.45 -14.87
C GLY A 29 7.65 5.11 -15.18
N LEU A 30 7.12 4.00 -14.63
CA LEU A 30 7.63 2.65 -14.90
C LEU A 30 7.39 2.23 -16.36
N GLN A 31 6.25 2.60 -16.95
CA GLN A 31 5.94 2.28 -18.35
C GLN A 31 6.81 3.05 -19.34
N ASN A 32 7.08 4.33 -19.06
CA ASN A 32 7.79 5.21 -19.99
C ASN A 32 9.29 5.35 -19.70
N GLY A 33 9.77 4.78 -18.58
CA GLY A 33 11.15 4.97 -18.11
C GLY A 33 11.44 6.39 -17.58
N ASP A 34 10.41 7.13 -17.15
CA ASP A 34 10.55 8.50 -16.63
C ASP A 34 11.04 8.46 -15.16
N VAL A 35 12.35 8.60 -15.00
CA VAL A 35 13.03 8.60 -13.69
C VAL A 35 12.58 9.76 -12.80
N GLU A 36 12.21 10.92 -13.37
CA GLU A 36 11.74 12.04 -12.58
C GLU A 36 10.34 11.78 -12.02
N ALA A 37 9.45 11.16 -12.81
CA ALA A 37 8.14 10.74 -12.34
C ALA A 37 8.26 9.74 -11.18
N LEU A 38 9.19 8.78 -11.27
CA LEU A 38 9.48 7.83 -10.20
C LEU A 38 9.99 8.53 -8.93
N ALA A 39 10.91 9.50 -9.07
CA ALA A 39 11.44 10.27 -7.95
C ALA A 39 10.36 11.13 -7.27
N ARG A 40 9.50 11.79 -8.06
CA ARG A 40 8.36 12.57 -7.54
C ARG A 40 7.38 11.68 -6.78
N ALA A 41 7.03 10.52 -7.35
CA ALA A 41 6.14 9.57 -6.70
C ALA A 41 6.72 9.05 -5.38
N ASP A 42 8.01 8.72 -5.34
CA ASP A 42 8.69 8.26 -4.13
C ASP A 42 8.73 9.34 -3.04
N ALA A 43 9.02 10.60 -3.42
CA ALA A 43 9.01 11.73 -2.48
C ALA A 43 7.62 11.93 -1.85
N VAL A 44 6.56 11.90 -2.67
CA VAL A 44 5.18 12.02 -2.17
C VAL A 44 4.82 10.85 -1.26
N ARG A 45 5.17 9.61 -1.62
CA ARG A 45 4.95 8.42 -0.77
C ARG A 45 5.61 8.57 0.59
N ARG A 46 6.89 8.98 0.63
CA ARG A 46 7.65 9.17 1.88
C ARG A 46 7.02 10.22 2.79
N GLN A 47 6.41 11.26 2.21
CA GLN A 47 5.72 12.30 2.95
C GLN A 47 4.36 11.83 3.49
N LEU A 48 3.59 11.10 2.69
CA LEU A 48 2.19 10.78 2.99
C LEU A 48 2.02 9.51 3.84
N LEU A 49 2.89 8.52 3.72
CA LEU A 49 2.77 7.26 4.46
C LEU A 49 2.78 7.46 5.99
N PRO A 50 3.68 8.27 6.59
CA PRO A 50 3.64 8.53 8.03
C PRO A 50 2.34 9.21 8.49
N ARG A 51 1.80 10.13 7.67
CA ARG A 51 0.53 10.80 7.97
C ARG A 51 -0.64 9.83 7.89
N LEU A 52 -0.64 8.94 6.89
CA LEU A 52 -1.65 7.90 6.77
C LEU A 52 -1.62 6.95 7.97
N GLU A 53 -0.42 6.57 8.43
CA GLU A 53 -0.24 5.74 9.61
C GLU A 53 -0.83 6.40 10.86
N GLU A 54 -0.54 7.69 11.08
CA GLU A 54 -1.06 8.46 12.20
C GLU A 54 -2.60 8.55 12.19
N VAL A 55 -3.20 8.92 11.07
CA VAL A 55 -4.67 9.00 10.95
C VAL A 55 -5.31 7.62 11.13
N THR A 56 -4.70 6.56 10.58
CA THR A 56 -5.16 5.18 10.76
C THR A 56 -5.12 4.76 12.23
N ARG A 57 -4.07 5.14 12.97
CA ARG A 57 -3.95 4.89 14.40
C ARG A 57 -5.09 5.58 15.17
N HIS A 58 -5.35 6.86 14.90
CA HIS A 58 -6.44 7.59 15.53
C HIS A 58 -7.82 7.00 15.23
N LEU A 59 -8.06 6.57 13.99
CA LEU A 59 -9.30 5.88 13.61
C LEU A 59 -9.48 4.55 14.37
N ARG A 60 -8.39 3.79 14.59
CA ARG A 60 -8.44 2.56 15.40
C ARG A 60 -8.77 2.85 16.86
N GLU A 61 -8.15 3.85 17.46
CA GLU A 61 -8.43 4.27 18.84
C GLU A 61 -9.89 4.72 19.01
N GLN A 62 -10.38 5.54 18.06
CA GLN A 62 -11.77 6.01 18.04
C GLN A 62 -12.76 4.85 17.87
N ARG A 63 -12.45 3.89 17.00
CA ARG A 63 -13.26 2.68 16.82
C ARG A 63 -13.34 1.89 18.13
N GLN A 64 -12.21 1.64 18.79
CA GLN A 64 -12.19 0.91 20.07
C GLN A 64 -12.98 1.65 21.16
N ALA A 65 -12.91 2.98 21.21
CA ALA A 65 -13.70 3.79 22.14
C ALA A 65 -15.21 3.73 21.84
N TRP A 66 -15.58 3.62 20.56
CA TRP A 66 -16.97 3.51 20.13
C TRP A 66 -17.57 2.12 20.39
N GLU A 67 -16.82 1.04 20.17
CA GLU A 67 -17.23 -0.33 20.46
C GLU A 67 -17.55 -0.55 21.95
N LYS A 68 -16.93 0.22 22.85
CA LYS A 68 -17.22 0.19 24.30
C LYS A 68 -18.54 0.86 24.70
N LYS A 69 -19.24 1.56 23.81
CA LYS A 69 -20.52 2.22 24.10
C LYS A 69 -21.72 1.27 23.94
N PRO A 70 -22.84 1.49 24.66
CA PRO A 70 -24.07 0.70 24.52
C PRO A 70 -24.68 0.78 23.11
N GLU A 71 -25.37 -0.29 22.69
CA GLU A 71 -25.92 -0.48 21.34
C GLU A 71 -26.83 0.66 20.86
N GLU A 72 -27.66 1.22 21.75
CA GLU A 72 -28.58 2.32 21.44
C GLU A 72 -27.89 3.61 20.98
N ARG A 73 -26.58 3.75 21.22
CA ARG A 73 -25.76 4.90 20.78
C ARG A 73 -24.84 4.57 19.58
N ARG A 74 -24.98 3.40 18.98
CA ARG A 74 -24.16 2.95 17.83
C ARG A 74 -24.81 3.19 16.47
N LEU A 75 -25.94 3.89 16.41
CA LEU A 75 -26.57 4.24 15.14
C LEU A 75 -25.62 5.08 14.28
N MET A 76 -25.23 4.52 13.14
CA MET A 76 -24.44 5.19 12.12
C MET A 76 -25.33 6.04 11.25
N SER A 77 -24.92 7.29 10.98
CA SER A 77 -25.56 8.05 9.93
C SER A 77 -25.25 7.43 8.55
N PRO A 78 -26.17 7.51 7.59
CA PRO A 78 -25.94 7.00 6.24
C PRO A 78 -24.74 7.68 5.56
N GLU A 79 -24.48 8.94 5.85
CA GLU A 79 -23.32 9.69 5.33
C GLU A 79 -21.99 9.10 5.85
N LEU A 80 -21.94 8.71 7.12
CA LEU A 80 -20.76 8.08 7.71
C LEU A 80 -20.52 6.68 7.11
N ARG A 81 -21.59 5.92 6.85
CA ARG A 81 -21.49 4.62 6.16
C ARG A 81 -20.96 4.79 4.74
N ALA A 82 -21.51 5.73 3.97
CA ALA A 82 -21.05 6.02 2.61
C ALA A 82 -19.57 6.43 2.59
N LEU A 83 -19.14 7.27 3.55
CA LEU A 83 -17.74 7.68 3.67
C LEU A 83 -16.79 6.51 3.96
N LEU A 84 -17.20 5.57 4.82
CA LEU A 84 -16.42 4.37 5.11
C LEU A 84 -16.30 3.44 3.89
N GLU A 85 -17.40 3.21 3.19
CA GLU A 85 -17.42 2.37 1.99
C GLU A 85 -16.52 2.95 0.89
N GLU A 86 -16.62 4.27 0.64
CA GLU A 86 -15.75 4.95 -0.32
C GLU A 86 -14.27 4.84 0.07
N THR A 87 -13.97 5.05 1.35
CA THR A 87 -12.60 4.97 1.87
C THR A 87 -12.03 3.55 1.76
N GLN A 88 -12.83 2.51 2.05
CA GLN A 88 -12.42 1.12 1.84
C GLN A 88 -12.13 0.83 0.36
N GLY A 89 -12.98 1.30 -0.54
CA GLY A 89 -12.77 1.15 -1.98
C GLY A 89 -11.44 1.74 -2.43
N LEU A 90 -11.07 2.93 -1.93
CA LEU A 90 -9.79 3.56 -2.21
C LEU A 90 -8.60 2.75 -1.68
N VAL A 91 -8.69 2.24 -0.44
CA VAL A 91 -7.63 1.42 0.16
C VAL A 91 -7.39 0.15 -0.66
N LEU A 92 -8.46 -0.54 -1.08
CA LEU A 92 -8.34 -1.74 -1.91
C LEU A 92 -7.66 -1.43 -3.25
N ARG A 93 -8.05 -0.33 -3.91
CA ARG A 93 -7.43 0.11 -5.16
C ARG A 93 -5.95 0.45 -4.98
N LEU A 94 -5.60 1.12 -3.89
CA LEU A 94 -4.23 1.47 -3.53
C LEU A 94 -3.35 0.22 -3.37
N LEU A 95 -3.84 -0.80 -2.66
CA LEU A 95 -3.12 -2.07 -2.48
C LEU A 95 -2.92 -2.83 -3.80
N THR A 96 -3.92 -2.82 -4.68
CA THR A 96 -3.80 -3.44 -6.00
C THR A 96 -2.74 -2.74 -6.83
N LEU A 97 -2.79 -1.40 -6.91
CA LEU A 97 -1.86 -0.62 -7.71
C LEU A 97 -0.42 -0.68 -7.18
N ASP A 98 -0.22 -0.69 -5.86
CA ASP A 98 1.11 -0.87 -5.28
C ASP A 98 1.70 -2.24 -5.64
N ARG A 99 0.90 -3.31 -5.61
CA ARG A 99 1.35 -4.64 -6.06
C ARG A 99 1.73 -4.66 -7.54
N GLU A 100 0.94 -4.01 -8.39
CA GLU A 100 1.23 -3.89 -9.82
C GLU A 100 2.54 -3.13 -10.06
N ASN A 101 2.74 -2.00 -9.36
CA ASN A 101 3.97 -1.21 -9.43
C ASN A 101 5.19 -2.00 -8.93
N GLN A 102 5.06 -2.73 -7.82
CA GLN A 102 6.13 -3.63 -7.33
C GLN A 102 6.49 -4.69 -8.37
N GLN A 103 5.50 -5.33 -9.00
CA GLN A 103 5.74 -6.30 -10.07
C GLN A 103 6.42 -5.67 -11.28
N ALA A 104 6.02 -4.47 -11.68
CA ALA A 104 6.65 -3.73 -12.76
C ALA A 104 8.12 -3.37 -12.44
N ARG A 105 8.40 -2.89 -11.22
CA ARG A 105 9.78 -2.68 -10.75
C ARG A 105 10.61 -3.95 -10.81
N LEU A 106 10.06 -5.10 -10.41
CA LEU A 106 10.76 -6.40 -10.48
C LEU A 106 11.11 -6.76 -11.92
N ARG A 107 10.15 -6.62 -12.85
CA ARG A 107 10.37 -6.91 -14.29
C ARG A 107 11.45 -6.03 -14.92
N LEU A 108 11.54 -4.77 -14.48
CA LEU A 108 12.53 -3.81 -14.95
C LEU A 108 13.89 -3.91 -14.22
N GLY A 109 14.02 -4.81 -13.24
CA GLY A 109 15.25 -4.93 -12.44
C GLY A 109 15.50 -3.74 -11.51
N LEU A 110 14.48 -2.92 -11.22
CA LEU A 110 14.56 -1.71 -10.40
C LEU A 110 14.34 -2.00 -8.90
N VAL A 111 14.33 -3.27 -8.49
CA VAL A 111 14.18 -3.66 -7.08
C VAL A 111 15.56 -3.85 -6.45
N PRO A 112 15.88 -3.11 -5.37
CA PRO A 112 17.13 -3.30 -4.65
C PRO A 112 17.26 -4.75 -4.18
N PRO A 113 18.45 -5.37 -4.24
CA PRO A 113 18.66 -6.78 -3.91
C PRO A 113 18.18 -7.18 -2.50
N GLN A 114 18.13 -6.24 -1.55
CA GLN A 114 17.62 -6.50 -0.18
C GLN A 114 16.10 -6.75 -0.12
N HIS A 115 15.35 -6.35 -1.15
CA HIS A 115 13.89 -6.47 -1.25
C HIS A 115 13.46 -7.56 -2.22
N TRP A 116 14.40 -8.36 -2.72
CA TRP A 116 14.05 -9.52 -3.53
C TRP A 116 13.26 -10.48 -2.65
N PRO A 117 12.13 -11.02 -3.15
CA PRO A 117 11.46 -12.08 -2.43
C PRO A 117 12.46 -13.20 -2.23
N THR A 118 12.81 -13.49 -0.97
CA THR A 118 13.63 -14.65 -0.66
C THR A 118 12.89 -15.84 -1.25
N PRO A 119 13.45 -16.56 -2.23
CA PRO A 119 12.78 -17.72 -2.77
C PRO A 119 12.44 -18.64 -1.59
N PRO A 120 11.24 -19.23 -1.56
CA PRO A 120 10.90 -20.18 -0.51
C PRO A 120 12.04 -21.20 -0.41
N PRO A 121 12.43 -21.62 0.80
CA PRO A 121 13.51 -22.58 0.96
C PRO A 121 13.20 -23.77 0.07
N VAL A 122 14.01 -23.95 -0.97
CA VAL A 122 13.81 -25.02 -1.94
C VAL A 122 14.09 -26.30 -1.16
N SER A 123 13.04 -26.96 -0.70
CA SER A 123 13.11 -28.36 -0.26
C SER A 123 13.38 -29.19 -1.51
N GLY A 124 14.64 -29.19 -1.92
CA GLY A 124 15.09 -29.68 -3.23
C GLY A 124 16.39 -29.04 -3.66
N GLN A 125 17.49 -29.38 -2.98
CA GLN A 125 18.72 -29.64 -3.72
C GLN A 125 18.35 -30.57 -4.89
N GLY A 126 18.79 -30.34 -6.14
CA GLY A 126 18.81 -31.48 -7.06
C GLY A 126 18.79 -31.32 -8.57
N TYR A 127 18.77 -30.15 -9.19
CA TYR A 127 18.92 -30.14 -10.66
C TYR A 127 19.70 -28.97 -11.22
N VAL A 128 19.23 -27.74 -11.07
CA VAL A 128 19.91 -26.57 -11.67
C VAL A 128 21.32 -26.36 -11.09
N SER A 129 21.49 -26.55 -9.78
CA SER A 129 22.80 -26.49 -9.12
C SER A 129 23.75 -27.61 -9.53
N GLU A 130 23.24 -28.81 -9.83
CA GLU A 130 24.05 -29.89 -10.41
C GLU A 130 24.40 -29.62 -11.86
N LEU A 131 23.49 -29.01 -12.63
CA LEU A 131 23.69 -28.68 -14.03
C LEU A 131 24.80 -27.63 -14.19
N TYR A 132 24.78 -26.57 -13.40
CA TYR A 132 25.88 -25.59 -13.36
C TYR A 132 27.21 -26.19 -12.88
N ARG A 133 27.18 -27.10 -11.89
CA ARG A 133 28.40 -27.81 -11.45
C ARG A 133 28.97 -28.72 -12.53
N ARG A 134 28.12 -29.41 -13.30
CA ARG A 134 28.54 -30.30 -14.40
C ARG A 134 29.11 -29.53 -15.60
N HIS A 135 28.68 -28.29 -15.80
CA HIS A 135 29.17 -27.43 -16.89
C HIS A 135 30.22 -26.40 -16.46
N GLN A 136 30.62 -26.37 -15.18
CA GLN A 136 31.86 -25.74 -14.72
C GLN A 136 33.03 -26.70 -14.93
N VAL A 137 33.46 -26.86 -16.17
CA VAL A 137 34.80 -27.34 -16.51
C VAL A 137 35.50 -26.20 -17.26
N ALA A 138 36.79 -26.03 -16.96
CA ALA A 138 37.70 -24.97 -17.38
C ALA A 138 37.65 -24.60 -18.87
#